data_AF-A0AAD2IVN4-F1
#
_entry.id   AF-A0AAD2IVN4-F1
#
_cell.length_a   1.000
_cell.length_b   1.000
_cell.length_c   1.000
_cell.angle_alpha   90.00
_cell.angle_beta   90.00
_cell.angle_gamma   90.00
#
_symmetry.space_group_name_H-M   'P 1'
#
loop_
_entity.id
_entity.type
_entity.pdbx_description
1 polymer ?
#
loop_
_entity_poly.entity_id
_entity_poly.type
_entity_poly.pdbx_seq_one_letter_code
_entity_poly.pdbx_strand_id
1 'polypeptide(L)'
;MNDQYQALYQTFRWLVPTQFNIAEACCHRWASSSPDARRIAIYYEDESGNREVWTYARLAEAANQLANGLVKMGVGRGDRVGVVLGQRPETVVAHMAIYSVGAVVLPLSALFGPEALESRLRDSETRVAIVDYASSANLLAVSDNCPNLQQIIGIGFADERVLPWRSLLARQPSEFKMVQTRSSDPAILLYTSGTTGAPKGALLPHSVLIGNLPGFVASQDWFPKPADVFWSPADWAWTGGMMDALLPTLYFGHPIVGTRGRFSVERAFELLERYQVTNTFLFPTALKMMMKAVPEPRGRYQLALRSIMSAGESVGETVFEWCQLALGVTPNEMFGQTEMNYVVGNSQKRWPAKPGSMGRPYPGHNVAVLDEDGKPVAPGATGEIAVNRLDIHGYPDPVMFLGYWRNEAATQAKFKGDWCLTGDLAKIDADGYLWYAGRADDVFKSAGYRIGPGEIESCLIGHPAVANAAVVPKPDAERGALVKAYVVLTPEFAQRDRNDIIENLQEHVRERLAPYEYPKEIEFVDELPMTTTGKIQRRILRLREEERSRMTAAITDAPHAPKA
;
A
#
# COMPACT_ATOMS: atom_id res chain seq x y z
N MET A 1 25.11 -4.46 -16.72
CA MET A 1 23.85 -5.02 -17.24
C MET A 1 23.49 -4.26 -18.51
N ASN A 2 22.97 -4.92 -19.54
CA ASN A 2 22.45 -4.20 -20.71
C ASN A 2 21.03 -3.69 -20.37
N ASP A 3 20.78 -2.40 -20.46
CA ASP A 3 19.47 -1.81 -20.18
C ASP A 3 18.48 -2.21 -21.28
N GLN A 4 17.47 -3.01 -20.93
CA GLN A 4 16.46 -3.54 -21.84
C GLN A 4 15.16 -2.73 -21.83
N TYR A 5 15.11 -1.63 -21.07
CA TYR A 5 13.89 -0.88 -20.81
C TYR A 5 13.18 -0.42 -22.08
N GLN A 6 13.89 0.28 -22.98
CA GLN A 6 13.27 0.88 -24.18
C GLN A 6 12.59 -0.16 -25.07
N ALA A 7 13.25 -1.30 -25.31
CA ALA A 7 12.68 -2.39 -26.09
C ALA A 7 11.42 -2.97 -25.42
N LEU A 8 11.48 -3.24 -24.11
CA LEU A 8 10.34 -3.77 -23.37
C LEU A 8 9.17 -2.78 -23.34
N TYR A 9 9.44 -1.52 -23.02
CA TYR A 9 8.42 -0.46 -22.93
C TYR A 9 7.70 -0.27 -24.27
N GLN A 10 8.43 -0.13 -25.37
CA GLN A 10 7.84 0.14 -26.70
C GLN A 10 7.06 -1.05 -27.28
N THR A 11 7.51 -2.28 -27.01
CA THR A 11 6.93 -3.50 -27.61
C THR A 11 5.81 -4.11 -26.77
N PHE A 12 5.74 -3.82 -25.48
CA PHE A 12 4.72 -4.40 -24.61
C PHE A 12 3.32 -3.99 -25.06
N ARG A 13 2.38 -4.94 -25.01
CA ARG A 13 0.95 -4.76 -25.26
C ARG A 13 0.19 -5.62 -24.25
N TRP A 14 -0.84 -5.06 -23.63
CA TRP A 14 -1.77 -5.89 -22.88
C TRP A 14 -2.66 -6.70 -23.82
N LEU A 15 -2.96 -7.92 -23.40
CA LEU A 15 -4.11 -8.66 -23.88
C LEU A 15 -5.17 -8.64 -22.77
N VAL A 16 -6.07 -7.66 -22.81
CA VAL A 16 -7.19 -7.58 -21.88
C VAL A 16 -8.41 -8.25 -22.52
N PRO A 17 -8.83 -9.44 -22.04
CA PRO A 17 -10.01 -10.10 -22.61
C PRO A 17 -11.28 -9.32 -22.25
N THR A 18 -12.31 -9.41 -23.09
CA THR A 18 -13.62 -8.79 -22.81
C THR A 18 -14.27 -9.39 -21.55
N GLN A 19 -14.06 -10.68 -21.31
CA GLN A 19 -14.49 -11.39 -20.11
C GLN A 19 -13.28 -11.72 -19.25
N PHE A 20 -13.33 -11.34 -17.98
CA PHE A 20 -12.28 -11.61 -17.02
C PHE A 20 -12.86 -11.68 -15.62
N ASN A 21 -12.55 -12.76 -14.90
CA ASN A 21 -12.90 -12.93 -13.50
C ASN A 21 -11.61 -13.24 -12.73
N ILE A 22 -11.38 -12.50 -11.64
CA ILE A 22 -10.18 -12.68 -10.81
C ILE A 22 -10.16 -14.07 -10.16
N ALA A 23 -11.32 -14.63 -9.77
CA ALA A 23 -11.39 -15.97 -9.20
C ALA A 23 -10.95 -17.05 -10.20
N GLU A 24 -11.30 -16.90 -11.47
CA GLU A 24 -10.81 -17.80 -12.52
C GLU A 24 -9.30 -17.74 -12.62
N ALA A 25 -8.76 -16.53 -12.77
CA ALA A 25 -7.34 -16.31 -13.02
C ALA A 25 -6.45 -16.71 -11.83
N CYS A 26 -6.91 -16.48 -10.60
CA CYS A 26 -6.15 -16.69 -9.38
C CYS A 26 -6.47 -18.02 -8.67
N CYS A 27 -7.49 -18.77 -9.08
CA CYS A 27 -7.90 -19.98 -8.35
C CYS A 27 -8.40 -21.09 -9.27
N HIS A 28 -9.54 -20.90 -9.93
CA HIS A 28 -10.24 -22.01 -10.61
C HIS A 28 -9.47 -22.56 -11.81
N ARG A 29 -8.76 -21.72 -12.58
CA ARG A 29 -7.84 -22.14 -13.66
C ARG A 29 -6.79 -23.13 -13.18
N TRP A 30 -6.26 -22.90 -11.97
CA TRP A 30 -5.21 -23.75 -11.41
C TRP A 30 -5.78 -25.02 -10.78
N ALA A 31 -7.06 -25.03 -10.40
CA ALA A 31 -7.74 -26.21 -9.90
C ALA A 31 -8.30 -27.12 -11.00
N SER A 32 -8.39 -26.66 -12.25
CA SER A 32 -9.04 -27.41 -13.34
C SER A 32 -8.23 -28.59 -13.88
N SER A 33 -6.92 -28.64 -13.64
CA SER A 33 -6.03 -29.72 -14.09
C SER A 33 -5.46 -30.51 -12.91
N SER A 34 -5.39 -31.83 -13.00
CA SER A 34 -4.92 -32.68 -11.88
C SER A 34 -3.51 -32.35 -11.37
N PRO A 35 -2.51 -32.01 -12.22
CA PRO A 35 -1.19 -31.60 -11.73
C PRO A 35 -1.21 -30.23 -11.04
N ASP A 36 -1.92 -29.25 -11.61
CA ASP A 36 -1.93 -27.88 -11.07
C ASP A 36 -2.77 -27.77 -9.79
N ALA A 37 -3.84 -28.55 -9.70
CA ALA A 37 -4.74 -28.58 -8.54
C ALA A 37 -4.01 -28.98 -7.25
N ARG A 38 -2.91 -29.75 -7.37
CA ARG A 38 -2.06 -30.18 -6.24
C ARG A 38 -0.99 -29.17 -5.86
N ARG A 39 -0.77 -28.13 -6.67
CA ARG A 39 0.18 -27.06 -6.34
C ARG A 39 -0.29 -26.35 -5.07
N ILE A 40 0.69 -25.90 -4.29
CA ILE A 40 0.44 -25.14 -3.07
C ILE A 40 0.09 -23.71 -3.47
N ALA A 41 -1.06 -23.25 -3.00
CA ALA A 41 -1.51 -21.87 -3.14
C ALA A 41 -1.08 -21.03 -1.93
N ILE A 42 -1.22 -21.59 -0.71
CA ILE A 42 -0.95 -20.87 0.53
C ILE A 42 -0.19 -21.75 1.51
N TYR A 43 0.92 -21.22 2.01
CA TYR A 43 1.47 -21.65 3.30
C TYR A 43 0.93 -20.72 4.37
N TYR A 44 0.27 -21.26 5.39
CA TYR A 44 -0.28 -20.45 6.48
C TYR A 44 0.43 -20.77 7.79
N GLU A 45 0.74 -19.73 8.56
CA GLU A 45 1.22 -19.87 9.93
C GLU A 45 0.62 -18.80 10.84
N ASP A 46 0.01 -19.22 11.95
CA ASP A 46 -0.54 -18.31 12.95
C ASP A 46 0.48 -17.91 14.03
N GLU A 47 0.07 -17.02 14.93
CA GLU A 47 0.90 -16.50 16.03
C GLU A 47 1.28 -17.57 17.07
N SER A 48 0.54 -18.67 17.13
CA SER A 48 0.83 -19.81 18.01
C SER A 48 1.76 -20.83 17.36
N GLY A 49 2.18 -20.60 16.11
CA GLY A 49 3.02 -21.51 15.34
C GLY A 49 2.25 -22.68 14.71
N ASN A 50 0.91 -22.64 14.69
CA ASN A 50 0.13 -23.63 13.95
C ASN A 50 0.29 -23.37 12.46
N ARG A 51 0.53 -24.43 11.70
CA ARG A 51 0.82 -24.35 10.26
C ARG A 51 -0.22 -25.12 9.46
N GLU A 52 -0.64 -24.53 8.35
CA GLU A 52 -1.48 -25.20 7.36
C GLU A 52 -0.91 -25.03 5.95
N VAL A 53 -1.19 -25.99 5.09
CA VAL A 53 -0.91 -25.92 3.66
C VAL A 53 -2.23 -26.03 2.91
N TRP A 54 -2.44 -25.11 1.98
CA TRP A 54 -3.62 -25.07 1.13
C TRP A 54 -3.20 -25.21 -0.33
N THR A 55 -3.74 -26.23 -0.99
CA THR A 55 -3.59 -26.42 -2.43
C THR A 55 -4.63 -25.62 -3.20
N TYR A 56 -4.41 -25.42 -4.51
CA TYR A 56 -5.40 -24.80 -5.38
C TYR A 56 -6.73 -25.59 -5.41
N ALA A 57 -6.70 -26.93 -5.33
CA ALA A 57 -7.90 -27.76 -5.22
C ALA A 57 -8.73 -27.41 -3.98
N ARG A 58 -8.10 -27.39 -2.81
CA ARG A 58 -8.77 -27.09 -1.52
C ARG A 58 -9.31 -25.66 -1.52
N LEU A 59 -8.55 -24.72 -2.09
CA LEU A 59 -8.97 -23.33 -2.20
C LEU A 59 -10.21 -23.18 -3.10
N ALA A 60 -10.21 -23.81 -4.27
CA ALA A 60 -11.33 -23.75 -5.22
C ALA A 60 -12.60 -24.40 -4.67
N GLU A 61 -12.48 -25.56 -4.02
CA GLU A 61 -13.61 -26.24 -3.36
C GLU A 61 -14.26 -25.35 -2.29
N ALA A 62 -13.46 -24.78 -1.38
CA ALA A 62 -13.97 -23.90 -0.33
C ALA A 62 -14.57 -22.62 -0.91
N ALA A 63 -13.98 -22.06 -1.98
CA ALA A 63 -14.52 -20.89 -2.67
C ALA A 63 -15.87 -21.17 -3.32
N ASN A 64 -16.04 -22.33 -3.95
CA ASN A 64 -17.32 -22.75 -4.53
C ASN A 64 -18.40 -22.96 -3.46
N GLN A 65 -18.04 -23.60 -2.34
CA GLN A 65 -18.96 -23.76 -1.21
C GLN A 65 -19.41 -22.40 -0.67
N LEU A 66 -18.48 -21.48 -0.44
CA LEU A 66 -18.82 -20.14 0.03
C LEU A 66 -19.65 -19.37 -1.02
N ALA A 67 -19.32 -19.46 -2.31
CA ALA A 67 -20.08 -18.80 -3.38
C ALA A 67 -21.55 -19.26 -3.41
N ASN A 68 -21.79 -20.56 -3.30
CA ASN A 68 -23.14 -21.11 -3.14
C ASN A 68 -23.86 -20.57 -1.89
N GLY A 69 -23.13 -20.46 -0.77
CA GLY A 69 -23.64 -19.85 0.46
C GLY A 69 -24.04 -18.38 0.30
N LEU A 70 -23.19 -17.58 -0.33
CA LEU A 70 -23.43 -16.16 -0.61
C LEU A 70 -24.66 -15.96 -1.50
N VAL A 71 -24.80 -16.76 -2.57
CA VAL A 71 -25.99 -16.71 -3.45
C VAL A 71 -27.27 -17.03 -2.68
N LYS A 72 -27.26 -18.00 -1.74
CA LYS A 72 -28.41 -18.29 -0.88
C LYS A 72 -28.75 -17.16 0.10
N MET A 73 -27.78 -16.32 0.44
CA MET A 73 -27.98 -15.07 1.20
C MET A 73 -28.43 -13.91 0.29
N GLY A 74 -28.68 -14.18 -0.99
CA GLY A 74 -29.12 -13.19 -1.98
C GLY A 74 -28.01 -12.26 -2.46
N VAL A 75 -26.73 -12.60 -2.25
CA VAL A 75 -25.61 -11.85 -2.84
C VAL A 75 -25.57 -12.10 -4.34
N GLY A 76 -25.52 -11.02 -5.12
CA GLY A 76 -25.43 -11.06 -6.57
C GLY A 76 -24.41 -10.06 -7.14
N ARG A 77 -24.53 -9.81 -8.44
CA ARG A 77 -23.64 -8.88 -9.15
C ARG A 77 -23.69 -7.48 -8.54
N GLY A 78 -22.53 -6.91 -8.27
CA GLY A 78 -22.38 -5.56 -7.76
C GLY A 78 -22.64 -5.38 -6.26
N ASP A 79 -23.17 -6.38 -5.55
CA ASP A 79 -23.29 -6.34 -4.09
C ASP A 79 -21.92 -6.28 -3.42
N ARG A 80 -21.79 -5.55 -2.31
CA ARG A 80 -20.53 -5.45 -1.57
C ARG A 80 -20.52 -6.45 -0.43
N VAL A 81 -19.46 -7.25 -0.34
CA VAL A 81 -19.22 -8.18 0.76
C VAL A 81 -17.98 -7.73 1.52
N GLY A 82 -18.18 -7.34 2.78
CA GLY A 82 -17.13 -6.93 3.70
C GLY A 82 -16.29 -8.12 4.16
N VAL A 83 -14.97 -8.01 4.05
CA VAL A 83 -14.02 -9.04 4.53
C VAL A 83 -13.14 -8.41 5.60
N VAL A 84 -13.47 -8.66 6.86
CA VAL A 84 -12.73 -8.18 8.04
C VAL A 84 -11.83 -9.30 8.56
N LEU A 85 -10.83 -9.65 7.75
CA LEU A 85 -9.91 -10.76 8.01
C LEU A 85 -8.48 -10.33 7.68
N GLY A 86 -7.51 -10.78 8.48
CA GLY A 86 -6.08 -10.63 8.16
C GLY A 86 -5.58 -11.65 7.13
N GLN A 87 -4.28 -11.89 7.06
CA GLN A 87 -3.73 -12.91 6.17
C GLN A 87 -4.04 -14.32 6.69
N ARG A 88 -4.97 -15.01 6.01
CA ARG A 88 -5.36 -16.40 6.32
C ARG A 88 -6.04 -17.04 5.11
N PRO A 89 -6.09 -18.38 5.02
CA PRO A 89 -6.72 -19.07 3.89
C PRO A 89 -8.17 -18.65 3.63
N GLU A 90 -8.95 -18.44 4.69
CA GLU A 90 -10.34 -18.02 4.58
C GLU A 90 -10.51 -16.64 3.94
N THR A 91 -9.52 -15.75 4.07
CA THR A 91 -9.51 -14.46 3.36
C THR A 91 -9.46 -14.69 1.86
N VAL A 92 -8.59 -15.58 1.40
CA VAL A 92 -8.48 -15.91 -0.03
C VAL A 92 -9.75 -16.61 -0.52
N VAL A 93 -10.28 -17.57 0.25
CA VAL A 93 -11.56 -18.23 -0.03
C VAL A 93 -12.68 -17.19 -0.20
N ALA A 94 -12.78 -16.21 0.71
CA ALA A 94 -13.75 -15.14 0.63
C ALA A 94 -13.61 -14.34 -0.66
N HIS A 95 -12.40 -13.89 -0.99
CA HIS A 95 -12.16 -13.11 -2.21
C HIS A 95 -12.57 -13.91 -3.46
N MET A 96 -12.11 -15.15 -3.58
CA MET A 96 -12.43 -15.99 -4.75
C MET A 96 -13.93 -16.28 -4.85
N ALA A 97 -14.63 -16.53 -3.73
CA ALA A 97 -16.07 -16.75 -3.73
C ALA A 97 -16.85 -15.51 -4.17
N ILE A 98 -16.50 -14.33 -3.63
CA ILE A 98 -17.16 -13.06 -3.93
C ILE A 98 -16.98 -12.70 -5.42
N TYR A 99 -15.75 -12.78 -5.94
CA TYR A 99 -15.49 -12.60 -7.37
C TYR A 99 -16.25 -13.62 -8.22
N SER A 100 -16.35 -14.88 -7.76
CA SER A 100 -17.07 -15.93 -8.50
C SER A 100 -18.55 -15.61 -8.68
N VAL A 101 -19.17 -14.95 -7.70
CA VAL A 101 -20.57 -14.49 -7.73
C VAL A 101 -20.74 -13.19 -8.55
N GLY A 102 -19.64 -12.54 -8.95
CA GLY A 102 -19.64 -11.23 -9.60
C GLY A 102 -19.94 -10.07 -8.64
N ALA A 103 -19.81 -10.33 -7.33
CA ALA A 103 -19.93 -9.35 -6.27
C ALA A 103 -18.60 -8.60 -6.09
N VAL A 104 -18.65 -7.51 -5.32
CA VAL A 104 -17.52 -6.62 -5.05
C VAL A 104 -16.93 -6.95 -3.68
N VAL A 105 -15.64 -7.31 -3.65
CA VAL A 105 -14.91 -7.51 -2.41
C VAL A 105 -14.65 -6.15 -1.77
N LEU A 106 -15.06 -6.01 -0.50
CA LEU A 106 -14.72 -4.88 0.34
C LEU A 106 -13.76 -5.37 1.44
N PRO A 107 -12.44 -5.34 1.18
CA PRO A 107 -11.47 -5.67 2.21
C PRO A 107 -11.46 -4.58 3.30
N LEU A 108 -11.48 -5.00 4.57
CA LEU A 108 -11.46 -4.13 5.73
C LEU A 108 -10.42 -4.61 6.72
N SER A 109 -9.55 -3.71 7.17
CA SER A 109 -8.49 -4.07 8.12
C SER A 109 -9.10 -4.50 9.46
N ALA A 110 -8.55 -5.58 10.01
CA ALA A 110 -8.83 -6.01 11.39
C ALA A 110 -8.42 -4.96 12.44
N LEU A 111 -7.58 -3.99 12.07
CA LEU A 111 -7.15 -2.88 12.94
C LEU A 111 -8.20 -1.76 13.03
N PHE A 112 -9.29 -1.81 12.25
CA PHE A 112 -10.33 -0.80 12.33
C PHE A 112 -11.15 -0.94 13.61
N GLY A 113 -11.30 0.19 14.30
CA GLY A 113 -12.26 0.34 15.39
C GLY A 113 -13.72 0.38 14.90
N PRO A 114 -14.69 0.35 15.82
CA PRO A 114 -16.12 0.31 15.52
C PRO A 114 -16.58 1.41 14.53
N GLU A 115 -16.21 2.67 14.77
CA GLU A 115 -16.67 3.81 13.96
C GLU A 115 -16.10 3.78 12.54
N ALA A 116 -14.85 3.31 12.42
CA ALA A 116 -14.20 3.13 11.13
C ALA A 116 -14.86 2.02 10.31
N LEU A 117 -15.29 0.94 10.97
CA LEU A 117 -16.08 -0.12 10.32
C LEU A 117 -17.47 0.38 9.94
N GLU A 118 -18.20 1.01 10.87
CA GLU A 118 -19.56 1.51 10.62
C GLU A 118 -19.61 2.44 9.40
N SER A 119 -18.76 3.47 9.39
CA SER A 119 -18.72 4.46 8.30
C SER A 119 -18.50 3.80 6.93
N ARG A 120 -17.59 2.82 6.84
CA ARG A 120 -17.30 2.10 5.60
C ARG A 120 -18.43 1.17 5.21
N LEU A 121 -18.94 0.37 6.14
CA LEU A 121 -20.05 -0.58 5.90
C LEU A 121 -21.32 0.14 5.43
N ARG A 122 -21.60 1.33 5.98
CA ARG A 122 -22.73 2.16 5.58
C ARG A 122 -22.53 2.78 4.20
N ASP A 123 -21.38 3.40 3.94
CA ASP A 123 -21.11 4.07 2.66
C ASP A 123 -21.06 3.09 1.49
N SER A 124 -20.46 1.91 1.69
CA SER A 124 -20.42 0.84 0.69
C SER A 124 -21.72 0.08 0.59
N GLU A 125 -22.69 0.34 1.46
CA GLU A 125 -23.96 -0.39 1.55
C GLU A 125 -23.69 -1.92 1.58
N THR A 126 -22.83 -2.34 2.50
CA THR A 126 -22.36 -3.72 2.60
C THR A 126 -23.51 -4.66 2.94
N ARG A 127 -23.65 -5.73 2.15
CA ARG A 127 -24.74 -6.72 2.29
C ARG A 127 -24.41 -7.84 3.26
N VAL A 128 -23.21 -8.39 3.16
CA VAL A 128 -22.70 -9.49 3.98
C VAL A 128 -21.33 -9.10 4.52
N ALA A 129 -21.03 -9.45 5.77
CA ALA A 129 -19.69 -9.30 6.34
C ALA A 129 -19.13 -10.65 6.79
N ILE A 130 -17.85 -10.90 6.52
CA ILE A 130 -17.10 -12.07 6.97
C ILE A 130 -16.05 -11.57 7.97
N VAL A 131 -16.06 -12.14 9.18
CA VAL A 131 -15.25 -11.64 10.30
C VAL A 131 -14.70 -12.79 11.14
N ASP A 132 -13.52 -12.62 11.70
CA ASP A 132 -12.93 -13.58 12.64
C ASP A 132 -13.19 -13.17 14.10
N TYR A 133 -12.87 -14.08 15.03
CA TYR A 133 -13.02 -13.82 16.46
C TYR A 133 -12.30 -12.55 16.93
N ALA A 134 -11.09 -12.28 16.43
CA ALA A 134 -10.30 -11.13 16.87
C ALA A 134 -10.95 -9.78 16.53
N SER A 135 -11.69 -9.72 15.42
CA SER A 135 -12.31 -8.48 14.92
C SER A 135 -13.82 -8.42 15.16
N SER A 136 -14.42 -9.49 15.72
CA SER A 136 -15.88 -9.64 15.83
C SER A 136 -16.51 -8.61 16.74
N ALA A 137 -15.88 -8.29 17.89
CA ALA A 137 -16.42 -7.33 18.85
C ALA A 137 -16.67 -5.96 18.22
N ASN A 138 -15.72 -5.44 17.44
CA ASN A 138 -15.85 -4.13 16.79
C ASN A 138 -16.94 -4.12 15.73
N LEU A 139 -17.07 -5.19 14.95
CA LEU A 139 -18.10 -5.28 13.90
C LEU A 139 -19.51 -5.47 14.50
N LEU A 140 -19.64 -6.32 15.52
CA LEU A 140 -20.91 -6.61 16.18
C LEU A 140 -21.42 -5.44 17.02
N ALA A 141 -20.54 -4.53 17.46
CA ALA A 141 -20.93 -3.31 18.16
C ALA A 141 -21.67 -2.31 17.24
N VAL A 142 -21.47 -2.40 15.92
CA VAL A 142 -22.02 -1.44 14.94
C VAL A 142 -22.94 -2.08 13.91
N SER A 143 -23.18 -3.39 14.00
CA SER A 143 -23.99 -4.13 13.02
C SER A 143 -25.40 -3.56 12.90
N ASP A 144 -25.99 -3.15 14.03
CA ASP A 144 -27.37 -2.65 14.09
C ASP A 144 -27.49 -1.24 13.47
N ASN A 145 -26.37 -0.51 13.37
CA ASN A 145 -26.29 0.79 12.71
C ASN A 145 -26.09 0.67 11.18
N CYS A 146 -25.92 -0.55 10.66
CA CYS A 146 -25.64 -0.83 9.25
C CYS A 146 -26.88 -1.44 8.57
N PRO A 147 -27.86 -0.64 8.09
CA PRO A 147 -29.16 -1.15 7.63
C PRO A 147 -29.09 -2.09 6.40
N ASN A 148 -28.01 -2.03 5.63
CA ASN A 148 -27.79 -2.90 4.49
C ASN A 148 -27.14 -4.24 4.86
N LEU A 149 -26.57 -4.37 6.07
CA LEU A 149 -25.88 -5.56 6.52
C LEU A 149 -26.90 -6.62 6.95
N GLN A 150 -27.15 -7.59 6.06
CA GLN A 150 -28.19 -8.60 6.26
C GLN A 150 -27.67 -9.85 6.97
N GLN A 151 -26.38 -10.15 6.84
CA GLN A 151 -25.80 -11.37 7.40
C GLN A 151 -24.33 -11.19 7.77
N ILE A 152 -23.94 -11.79 8.89
CA ILE A 152 -22.54 -11.91 9.32
C ILE A 152 -22.13 -13.37 9.30
N ILE A 153 -20.96 -13.67 8.73
CA ILE A 153 -20.32 -14.99 8.73
C ILE A 153 -19.10 -14.94 9.66
N GLY A 154 -19.08 -15.81 10.67
CA GLY A 154 -18.07 -15.80 11.72
C GLY A 154 -17.08 -16.96 11.63
N ILE A 155 -15.80 -16.67 11.89
CA ILE A 155 -14.73 -17.67 11.93
C ILE A 155 -14.14 -17.75 13.35
N GLY A 156 -14.27 -18.93 13.97
CA GLY A 156 -13.64 -19.22 15.25
C GLY A 156 -14.40 -18.71 16.49
N PHE A 157 -15.67 -18.34 16.34
CA PHE A 157 -16.53 -17.93 17.45
C PHE A 157 -18.01 -18.22 17.17
N ALA A 158 -18.84 -18.11 18.20
CA ALA A 158 -20.29 -18.27 18.11
C ALA A 158 -20.99 -17.02 18.70
N ASP A 159 -22.01 -16.54 18.01
CA ASP A 159 -22.92 -15.45 18.40
C ASP A 159 -24.25 -15.69 17.66
N GLU A 160 -25.38 -15.37 18.27
CA GLU A 160 -26.72 -15.61 17.69
C GLU A 160 -26.95 -14.87 16.38
N ARG A 161 -26.26 -13.75 16.17
CA ARG A 161 -26.34 -12.91 14.95
C ARG A 161 -25.46 -13.43 13.81
N VAL A 162 -24.68 -14.49 14.05
CA VAL A 162 -23.57 -14.90 13.19
C VAL A 162 -23.77 -16.32 12.67
N LEU A 163 -23.62 -16.50 11.35
CA LEU A 163 -23.55 -17.82 10.73
C LEU A 163 -22.12 -18.39 10.84
N PRO A 164 -21.93 -19.55 11.48
CA PRO A 164 -20.59 -20.14 11.59
C PRO A 164 -20.05 -20.58 10.23
N TRP A 165 -18.86 -20.12 9.87
CA TRP A 165 -18.18 -20.42 8.60
C TRP A 165 -18.16 -21.91 8.26
N ARG A 166 -17.70 -22.75 9.20
CA ARG A 166 -17.57 -24.20 8.97
C ARG A 166 -18.92 -24.86 8.69
N SER A 167 -19.95 -24.47 9.44
CA SER A 167 -21.32 -24.99 9.26
C SER A 167 -21.95 -24.51 7.96
N LEU A 168 -21.64 -23.29 7.53
CA LEU A 168 -22.08 -22.76 6.24
C LEU A 168 -21.51 -23.59 5.09
N LEU A 169 -20.18 -23.72 5.02
CA LEU A 169 -19.49 -24.40 3.93
C LEU A 169 -19.87 -25.87 3.82
N ALA A 170 -19.96 -26.60 4.94
CA ALA A 170 -20.32 -28.01 4.98
C ALA A 170 -21.73 -28.32 4.42
N ARG A 171 -22.59 -27.31 4.28
CA ARG A 171 -23.96 -27.45 3.74
C ARG A 171 -24.07 -27.04 2.27
N GLN A 172 -22.98 -26.69 1.62
CA GLN A 172 -22.96 -26.25 0.23
C GLN A 172 -22.26 -27.26 -0.68
N PRO A 173 -22.66 -27.38 -1.95
CA PRO A 173 -21.92 -28.17 -2.91
C PRO A 173 -20.54 -27.56 -3.19
N SER A 174 -19.59 -28.41 -3.56
CA SER A 174 -18.21 -28.05 -3.93
C SER A 174 -18.06 -27.54 -5.36
N GLU A 175 -19.13 -27.60 -6.16
CA GLU A 175 -19.20 -27.05 -7.50
C GLU A 175 -20.01 -25.75 -7.52
N PHE A 176 -19.56 -24.78 -8.31
CA PHE A 176 -20.27 -23.51 -8.51
C PHE A 176 -20.12 -23.05 -9.96
N LYS A 177 -21.22 -22.63 -10.57
CA LYS A 177 -21.18 -22.03 -11.91
C LYS A 177 -20.83 -20.55 -11.79
N MET A 178 -19.55 -20.24 -11.97
CA MET A 178 -19.03 -18.88 -11.89
C MET A 178 -19.72 -17.91 -12.87
N VAL A 179 -19.94 -16.69 -12.40
CA VAL A 179 -20.50 -15.60 -13.19
C VAL A 179 -19.47 -15.10 -14.21
N GLN A 180 -19.89 -14.99 -15.48
CA GLN A 180 -19.08 -14.48 -16.58
C GLN A 180 -18.99 -12.94 -16.54
N THR A 181 -18.09 -12.41 -15.72
CA THR A 181 -17.85 -10.97 -15.56
C THR A 181 -17.11 -10.39 -16.77
N ARG A 182 -17.41 -9.13 -17.11
CA ARG A 182 -16.59 -8.33 -18.02
C ARG A 182 -15.32 -7.91 -17.30
N SER A 183 -14.25 -7.68 -18.05
CA SER A 183 -13.02 -7.13 -17.49
C SER A 183 -13.21 -5.74 -16.85
N SER A 184 -14.17 -4.96 -17.34
CA SER A 184 -14.57 -3.66 -16.79
C SER A 184 -15.59 -3.74 -15.65
N ASP A 185 -16.10 -4.92 -15.28
CA ASP A 185 -17.07 -5.04 -14.18
C ASP A 185 -16.37 -4.72 -12.84
N PRO A 186 -17.05 -4.03 -11.90
CA PRO A 186 -16.50 -3.76 -10.57
C PRO A 186 -16.18 -5.05 -9.80
N ALA A 187 -15.00 -5.10 -9.19
CA ALA A 187 -14.53 -6.28 -8.46
C ALA A 187 -14.11 -5.97 -7.03
N ILE A 188 -13.49 -4.81 -6.81
CA ILE A 188 -12.86 -4.48 -5.52
C ILE A 188 -13.26 -3.05 -5.14
N LEU A 189 -13.66 -2.83 -3.90
CA LEU A 189 -13.87 -1.50 -3.33
C LEU A 189 -12.90 -1.27 -2.17
N LEU A 190 -11.89 -0.42 -2.39
CA LEU A 190 -10.85 -0.14 -1.41
C LEU A 190 -10.99 1.28 -0.85
N TYR A 191 -11.15 1.40 0.46
CA TYR A 191 -11.18 2.72 1.11
C TYR A 191 -9.78 3.30 1.28
N THR A 192 -9.56 4.48 0.71
CA THR A 192 -8.31 5.25 0.83
C THR A 192 -8.37 6.22 2.00
N SER A 193 -7.23 6.45 2.66
CA SER A 193 -7.07 7.55 3.62
C SER A 193 -6.97 8.86 2.83
N GLY A 194 -8.04 9.65 2.76
CA GLY A 194 -8.01 10.95 2.09
C GLY A 194 -7.08 11.92 2.83
N THR A 195 -6.28 12.71 2.10
CA THR A 195 -5.44 13.76 2.73
C THR A 195 -6.26 14.96 3.19
N THR A 196 -7.44 15.19 2.60
CA THR A 196 -8.30 16.36 2.85
C THR A 196 -9.69 16.07 3.42
N GLY A 197 -10.12 14.81 3.55
CA GLY A 197 -11.50 14.47 4.01
C GLY A 197 -11.73 13.02 4.42
N ALA A 198 -13.00 12.63 4.58
CA ALA A 198 -13.41 11.27 4.93
C ALA A 198 -12.86 10.22 3.93
N PRO A 199 -12.64 8.96 4.38
CA PRO A 199 -12.14 7.90 3.50
C PRO A 199 -12.99 7.75 2.24
N LYS A 200 -12.35 7.60 1.08
CA LYS A 200 -13.05 7.46 -0.21
C LYS A 200 -12.88 6.04 -0.73
N GLY A 201 -13.99 5.37 -1.07
CA GLY A 201 -13.96 4.04 -1.66
C GLY A 201 -13.55 4.08 -3.13
N ALA A 202 -12.31 3.72 -3.47
CA ALA A 202 -11.88 3.56 -4.85
C ALA A 202 -12.41 2.23 -5.40
N LEU A 203 -13.24 2.29 -6.44
CA LEU A 203 -13.84 1.13 -7.07
C LEU A 203 -12.95 0.65 -8.22
N LEU A 204 -12.46 -0.58 -8.16
CA LEU A 204 -11.56 -1.15 -9.16
C LEU A 204 -12.27 -2.21 -10.00
N PRO A 205 -12.02 -2.24 -11.32
CA PRO A 205 -12.55 -3.28 -12.20
C PRO A 205 -11.78 -4.60 -12.05
N HIS A 206 -12.32 -5.70 -12.58
CA HIS A 206 -11.59 -6.96 -12.66
C HIS A 206 -10.25 -6.83 -13.41
N SER A 207 -10.19 -6.00 -14.46
CA SER A 207 -8.99 -5.78 -15.28
C SER A 207 -7.81 -5.19 -14.52
N VAL A 208 -8.03 -4.57 -13.35
CA VAL A 208 -6.98 -3.93 -12.56
C VAL A 208 -5.84 -4.89 -12.24
N LEU A 209 -6.14 -6.18 -12.04
CA LEU A 209 -5.12 -7.20 -11.86
C LEU A 209 -4.18 -7.30 -13.06
N ILE A 210 -4.71 -7.29 -14.28
CA ILE A 210 -3.91 -7.35 -15.52
C ILE A 210 -3.04 -6.10 -15.67
N GLY A 211 -3.57 -4.91 -15.34
CA GLY A 211 -2.80 -3.67 -15.35
C GLY A 211 -1.65 -3.67 -14.36
N ASN A 212 -1.80 -4.34 -13.23
CA ASN A 212 -0.80 -4.45 -12.18
C ASN A 212 0.36 -5.43 -12.52
N LEU A 213 0.13 -6.39 -13.44
CA LEU A 213 1.09 -7.47 -13.72
C LEU A 213 2.44 -7.03 -14.28
N PRO A 214 2.55 -6.08 -15.25
CA PRO A 214 3.83 -5.70 -15.83
C PRO A 214 4.79 -5.18 -14.76
N GLY A 215 4.28 -4.35 -13.86
CA GLY A 215 5.02 -3.87 -12.72
C GLY A 215 5.41 -4.98 -11.75
N PHE A 216 4.45 -5.83 -11.34
CA PHE A 216 4.73 -6.95 -10.43
C PHE A 216 5.80 -7.90 -10.97
N VAL A 217 5.71 -8.28 -12.24
CA VAL A 217 6.71 -9.14 -12.90
C VAL A 217 8.07 -8.46 -12.91
N ALA A 218 8.12 -7.18 -13.24
CA ALA A 218 9.37 -6.45 -13.39
C ALA A 218 10.08 -6.18 -12.06
N SER A 219 9.37 -5.69 -11.04
CA SER A 219 9.93 -5.42 -9.72
C SER A 219 10.40 -6.68 -8.99
N GLN A 220 9.80 -7.83 -9.31
CA GLN A 220 10.12 -9.13 -8.72
C GLN A 220 11.14 -9.91 -9.58
N ASP A 221 11.94 -9.18 -10.35
CA ASP A 221 13.02 -9.68 -11.21
C ASP A 221 12.56 -10.80 -12.14
N TRP A 222 11.48 -10.53 -12.89
CA TRP A 222 10.85 -11.45 -13.83
C TRP A 222 10.19 -12.66 -13.15
N PHE A 223 9.34 -12.40 -12.15
CA PHE A 223 8.49 -13.43 -11.56
C PHE A 223 7.45 -13.96 -12.57
N PRO A 224 7.10 -15.25 -12.55
CA PRO A 224 7.62 -16.31 -11.68
C PRO A 224 8.78 -17.11 -12.29
N LYS A 225 9.50 -17.81 -11.41
CA LYS A 225 10.34 -18.99 -11.69
C LYS A 225 9.73 -20.22 -11.00
N PRO A 226 10.04 -21.45 -11.46
CA PRO A 226 9.38 -22.66 -10.97
C PRO A 226 9.37 -22.87 -9.44
N ALA A 227 10.43 -22.45 -8.73
CA ALA A 227 10.58 -22.63 -7.29
C ALA A 227 10.18 -21.40 -6.46
N ASP A 228 9.56 -20.40 -7.08
CA ASP A 228 9.28 -19.15 -6.37
C ASP A 228 8.21 -19.33 -5.29
N VAL A 229 8.50 -18.72 -4.14
CA VAL A 229 7.61 -18.58 -2.99
C VAL A 229 7.57 -17.11 -2.60
N PHE A 230 6.36 -16.55 -2.52
CA PHE A 230 6.16 -15.15 -2.14
C PHE A 230 5.82 -15.01 -0.66
N TRP A 231 6.32 -13.97 0.00
CA TRP A 231 5.82 -13.55 1.31
C TRP A 231 5.84 -12.03 1.44
N SER A 232 4.91 -11.47 2.21
CA SER A 232 4.96 -10.06 2.61
C SER A 232 4.21 -9.89 3.94
N PRO A 233 4.68 -9.02 4.85
CA PRO A 233 3.90 -8.63 6.02
C PRO A 233 2.76 -7.66 5.69
N ALA A 234 2.62 -7.21 4.44
CA ALA A 234 1.55 -6.31 4.03
C ALA A 234 0.19 -7.01 4.12
N ASP A 235 -0.69 -6.49 4.96
CA ASP A 235 -2.01 -7.09 5.20
C ASP A 235 -2.87 -7.10 3.91
N TRP A 236 -3.56 -8.22 3.67
CA TRP A 236 -4.35 -8.47 2.46
C TRP A 236 -5.64 -7.64 2.38
N ALA A 237 -5.93 -6.81 3.38
CA ALA A 237 -7.00 -5.83 3.35
C ALA A 237 -6.60 -4.51 2.66
N TRP A 238 -5.31 -4.32 2.36
CA TRP A 238 -4.80 -3.11 1.70
C TRP A 238 -4.37 -3.41 0.27
N THR A 239 -4.33 -2.37 -0.57
CA THR A 239 -3.80 -2.44 -1.94
C THR A 239 -2.43 -3.13 -1.97
N GLY A 240 -1.52 -2.76 -1.05
CA GLY A 240 -0.18 -3.36 -0.98
C GLY A 240 -0.19 -4.88 -0.77
N GLY A 241 -0.90 -5.39 0.23
CA GLY A 241 -0.93 -6.83 0.48
C GLY A 241 -1.73 -7.60 -0.56
N MET A 242 -2.84 -7.03 -1.04
CA MET A 242 -3.75 -7.69 -1.97
C MET A 242 -3.24 -7.64 -3.41
N MET A 243 -2.96 -6.43 -3.92
CA MET A 243 -2.57 -6.20 -5.31
C MET A 243 -1.07 -6.35 -5.53
N ASP A 244 -0.21 -6.10 -4.54
CA ASP A 244 1.25 -6.16 -4.75
C ASP A 244 1.89 -7.48 -4.30
N ALA A 245 1.09 -8.37 -3.71
CA ALA A 245 1.53 -9.69 -3.25
C ALA A 245 0.52 -10.80 -3.57
N LEU A 246 -0.65 -10.80 -2.93
CA LEU A 246 -1.59 -11.93 -2.98
C LEU A 246 -2.08 -12.27 -4.39
N LEU A 247 -2.78 -11.35 -5.05
CA LEU A 247 -3.47 -11.64 -6.31
C LEU A 247 -2.51 -11.93 -7.47
N PRO A 248 -1.40 -11.19 -7.68
CA PRO A 248 -0.45 -11.54 -8.73
C PRO A 248 0.26 -12.87 -8.48
N THR A 249 0.59 -13.21 -7.22
CA THR A 249 1.21 -14.50 -6.91
C THR A 249 0.28 -15.66 -7.28
N LEU A 250 -1.00 -15.54 -6.90
CA LEU A 250 -2.02 -16.52 -7.23
C LEU A 250 -2.38 -16.52 -8.73
N TYR A 251 -2.33 -15.35 -9.39
CA TYR A 251 -2.51 -15.25 -10.84
C TYR A 251 -1.53 -16.16 -11.58
N PHE A 252 -0.29 -16.24 -11.12
CA PHE A 252 0.76 -17.08 -11.70
C PHE A 252 0.77 -18.53 -11.18
N GLY A 253 -0.11 -18.91 -10.25
CA GLY A 253 -0.22 -20.30 -9.77
C GLY A 253 0.88 -20.68 -8.77
N HIS A 254 1.48 -19.68 -8.10
CA HIS A 254 2.57 -19.86 -7.15
C HIS A 254 2.09 -19.75 -5.69
N PRO A 255 2.85 -20.32 -4.73
CA PRO A 255 2.52 -20.23 -3.32
C PRO A 255 2.83 -18.84 -2.74
N ILE A 256 1.94 -18.36 -1.87
CA ILE A 256 2.18 -17.23 -0.98
C ILE A 256 2.13 -17.67 0.48
N VAL A 257 3.03 -17.14 1.31
CA VAL A 257 3.00 -17.33 2.76
C VAL A 257 2.08 -16.27 3.38
N GLY A 258 1.04 -16.70 4.09
CA GLY A 258 0.15 -15.84 4.88
C GLY A 258 0.40 -16.00 6.37
N THR A 259 0.54 -14.89 7.09
CA THR A 259 0.86 -14.90 8.52
C THR A 259 0.01 -13.92 9.32
N ARG A 260 -0.33 -14.30 10.55
CA ARG A 260 -0.96 -13.41 11.53
C ARG A 260 0.05 -12.85 12.51
N GLY A 261 -0.31 -11.72 13.11
CA GLY A 261 0.48 -11.07 14.15
C GLY A 261 1.09 -9.76 13.73
N ARG A 262 1.61 -9.05 14.73
CA ARG A 262 2.40 -7.85 14.49
C ARG A 262 3.72 -8.24 13.85
N PHE A 263 4.23 -7.36 13.01
CA PHE A 263 5.56 -7.52 12.42
C PHE A 263 6.63 -7.59 13.52
N SER A 264 7.50 -8.59 13.45
CA SER A 264 8.75 -8.64 14.21
C SER A 264 9.90 -9.08 13.29
N VAL A 265 11.10 -8.58 13.57
CA VAL A 265 12.26 -8.80 12.71
C VAL A 265 12.69 -10.26 12.74
N GLU A 266 12.75 -10.86 13.93
CA GLU A 266 13.14 -12.26 14.10
C GLU A 266 12.18 -13.18 13.36
N ARG A 267 10.87 -12.93 13.50
CA ARG A 267 9.84 -13.70 12.83
C ARG A 267 9.90 -13.55 11.33
N ALA A 268 10.16 -12.34 10.82
CA ALA A 268 10.34 -12.11 9.39
C ALA A 268 11.48 -12.99 8.83
N PHE A 269 12.66 -13.00 9.46
CA PHE A 269 13.76 -13.84 9.01
C PHE A 269 13.50 -15.34 9.17
N GLU A 270 12.85 -15.76 10.26
CA GLU A 270 12.42 -17.16 10.42
C GLU A 270 11.46 -17.61 9.32
N LEU A 271 10.53 -16.75 8.89
CA LEU A 271 9.62 -17.03 7.79
C LEU A 271 10.36 -17.12 6.45
N LEU A 272 11.26 -16.17 6.20
CA LEU A 272 12.10 -16.13 4.99
C LEU A 272 12.91 -17.42 4.84
N GLU A 273 13.54 -17.89 5.92
CA GLU A 273 14.29 -19.14 5.94
C GLU A 273 13.36 -20.37 5.87
N ARG A 274 12.37 -20.48 6.75
CA ARG A 274 11.54 -21.69 6.89
C ARG A 274 10.78 -22.05 5.63
N TYR A 275 10.20 -21.04 4.98
CA TYR A 275 9.42 -21.23 3.76
C TYR A 275 10.24 -21.05 2.48
N GLN A 276 11.56 -20.84 2.62
CA GLN A 276 12.48 -20.60 1.52
C GLN A 276 11.94 -19.52 0.57
N VAL A 277 11.54 -18.39 1.17
CA VAL A 277 10.95 -17.27 0.43
C VAL A 277 11.97 -16.73 -0.56
N THR A 278 11.57 -16.67 -1.83
CA THR A 278 12.40 -16.16 -2.93
C THR A 278 12.07 -14.71 -3.25
N ASN A 279 10.81 -14.32 -3.08
CA ASN A 279 10.29 -13.02 -3.48
C ASN A 279 9.54 -12.40 -2.31
N THR A 280 9.79 -11.13 -2.05
CA THR A 280 9.10 -10.41 -0.98
C THR A 280 8.76 -8.99 -1.36
N PHE A 281 7.71 -8.49 -0.72
CA PHE A 281 7.43 -7.07 -0.64
C PHE A 281 7.65 -6.62 0.80
N LEU A 282 8.64 -5.74 1.01
CA LEU A 282 8.96 -5.14 2.31
C LEU A 282 8.97 -3.61 2.19
N PHE A 283 8.23 -2.94 3.06
CA PHE A 283 8.25 -1.48 3.17
C PHE A 283 9.65 -1.00 3.60
N PRO A 284 10.08 0.22 3.23
CA PRO A 284 11.36 0.77 3.68
C PRO A 284 11.48 0.79 5.21
N THR A 285 10.40 1.11 5.92
CA THR A 285 10.35 1.03 7.40
C THR A 285 10.67 -0.37 7.93
N ALA A 286 10.11 -1.44 7.34
CA ALA A 286 10.42 -2.80 7.74
C ALA A 286 11.89 -3.16 7.45
N LEU A 287 12.40 -2.77 6.28
CA LEU A 287 13.81 -2.99 5.92
C LEU A 287 14.76 -2.25 6.88
N LYS A 288 14.44 -1.01 7.28
CA LYS A 288 15.21 -0.25 8.29
C LYS A 288 15.23 -0.96 9.65
N MET A 289 14.08 -1.49 10.10
CA MET A 289 14.01 -2.27 11.33
C MET A 289 14.87 -3.53 11.26
N MET A 290 14.78 -4.27 10.15
CA MET A 290 15.57 -5.49 9.91
C MET A 290 17.06 -5.19 9.87
N MET A 291 17.48 -4.13 9.17
CA MET A 291 18.86 -3.65 9.10
C MET A 291 19.44 -3.33 10.47
N LYS A 292 18.69 -2.60 11.31
CA LYS A 292 19.16 -2.22 12.65
C LYS A 292 19.27 -3.42 13.60
N ALA A 293 18.27 -4.30 13.59
CA ALA A 293 18.22 -5.41 14.53
C ALA A 293 19.09 -6.61 14.12
N VAL A 294 19.23 -6.89 12.82
CA VAL A 294 20.07 -7.98 12.30
C VAL A 294 20.90 -7.47 11.11
N PRO A 295 22.03 -6.79 11.37
CA PRO A 295 22.85 -6.19 10.30
C PRO A 295 23.43 -7.21 9.31
N GLU A 296 23.79 -8.41 9.78
CA GLU A 296 24.39 -9.49 8.98
C GLU A 296 23.52 -10.75 8.95
N PRO A 297 22.33 -10.72 8.33
CA PRO A 297 21.32 -11.77 8.46
C PRO A 297 21.76 -13.10 7.84
N ARG A 298 22.58 -13.09 6.79
CA ARG A 298 23.09 -14.31 6.14
C ARG A 298 24.11 -15.09 6.97
N GLY A 299 24.65 -14.50 8.04
CA GLY A 299 25.44 -15.22 9.05
C GLY A 299 24.58 -16.00 10.05
N ARG A 300 23.29 -15.65 10.17
CA ARG A 300 22.33 -16.24 11.13
C ARG A 300 21.28 -17.13 10.46
N TYR A 301 20.90 -16.83 9.23
CA TYR A 301 19.77 -17.45 8.52
C TYR A 301 20.16 -17.89 7.11
N GLN A 302 19.60 -19.02 6.66
CA GLN A 302 19.73 -19.55 5.31
C GLN A 302 18.63 -18.98 4.40
N LEU A 303 18.91 -17.83 3.80
CA LEU A 303 17.95 -17.09 2.97
C LEU A 303 17.99 -17.53 1.50
N ALA A 304 16.82 -17.77 0.91
CA ALA A 304 16.63 -18.11 -0.52
C ALA A 304 16.24 -16.90 -1.39
N LEU A 305 16.25 -15.69 -0.81
CA LEU A 305 15.79 -14.46 -1.46
C LEU A 305 16.52 -14.21 -2.79
N ARG A 306 15.73 -13.93 -3.82
CA ARG A 306 16.21 -13.53 -5.15
C ARG A 306 15.75 -12.14 -5.57
N SER A 307 14.68 -11.62 -4.96
CA SER A 307 14.14 -10.30 -5.28
C SER A 307 13.41 -9.70 -4.07
N ILE A 308 13.57 -8.40 -3.89
CA ILE A 308 12.84 -7.59 -2.93
C ILE A 308 12.25 -6.42 -3.70
N MET A 309 10.92 -6.32 -3.68
CA MET A 309 10.25 -5.07 -4.03
C MET A 309 10.03 -4.25 -2.76
N SER A 310 10.17 -2.93 -2.89
CA SER A 310 9.82 -1.98 -1.83
C SER A 310 8.96 -0.86 -2.38
N ALA A 311 8.01 -0.39 -1.58
CA ALA A 311 7.04 0.63 -1.99
C ALA A 311 6.42 1.31 -0.77
N GLY A 312 5.70 2.41 -1.04
CA GLY A 312 4.92 3.16 -0.06
C GLY A 312 5.68 4.28 0.64
N GLU A 313 7.02 4.24 0.60
CA GLU A 313 7.99 5.26 1.03
C GLU A 313 9.22 5.14 0.11
N SER A 314 10.08 6.16 0.08
CA SER A 314 11.35 6.10 -0.67
C SER A 314 12.37 5.18 0.02
N VAL A 315 13.08 4.39 -0.78
CA VAL A 315 14.21 3.57 -0.32
C VAL A 315 15.46 4.44 -0.31
N GLY A 316 15.86 4.88 0.89
CA GLY A 316 17.11 5.63 1.07
C GLY A 316 18.35 4.79 0.72
N GLU A 317 19.42 5.48 0.32
CA GLU A 317 20.69 4.88 -0.14
C GLU A 317 21.25 3.85 0.84
N THR A 318 21.28 4.16 2.15
CA THR A 318 21.75 3.22 3.18
C THR A 318 20.98 1.90 3.20
N VAL A 319 19.65 1.94 3.07
CA VAL A 319 18.81 0.74 3.05
C VAL A 319 19.03 -0.04 1.75
N PHE A 320 19.19 0.67 0.64
CA PHE A 320 19.48 0.09 -0.66
C PHE A 320 20.80 -0.69 -0.63
N GLU A 321 21.88 -0.06 -0.15
CA GLU A 321 23.20 -0.66 0.00
C GLU A 321 23.19 -1.86 0.96
N TRP A 322 22.51 -1.73 2.09
CA TRP A 322 22.36 -2.84 3.04
C TRP A 322 21.66 -4.04 2.40
N CYS A 323 20.60 -3.84 1.61
CA CYS A 323 19.95 -4.95 0.90
C CYS A 323 20.95 -5.66 -0.04
N GLN A 324 21.77 -4.89 -0.77
CA GLN A 324 22.76 -5.47 -1.68
C GLN A 324 23.84 -6.26 -0.95
N LEU A 325 24.44 -5.67 0.10
CA LEU A 325 25.58 -6.24 0.80
C LEU A 325 25.17 -7.36 1.77
N ALA A 326 24.14 -7.12 2.58
CA ALA A 326 23.76 -7.99 3.69
C ALA A 326 22.70 -9.03 3.29
N LEU A 327 21.74 -8.69 2.43
CA LEU A 327 20.73 -9.64 1.92
C LEU A 327 21.14 -10.28 0.58
N GLY A 328 22.09 -9.70 -0.14
CA GLY A 328 22.56 -10.22 -1.43
C GLY A 328 21.61 -9.93 -2.60
N VAL A 329 20.69 -8.97 -2.45
CA VAL A 329 19.65 -8.64 -3.43
C VAL A 329 19.52 -7.13 -3.57
N THR A 330 19.31 -6.64 -4.78
CA THR A 330 19.05 -5.22 -4.99
C THR A 330 17.55 -4.96 -4.84
N PRO A 331 17.13 -4.00 -4.01
CA PRO A 331 15.72 -3.70 -3.85
C PRO A 331 15.21 -2.93 -5.07
N ASN A 332 14.06 -3.34 -5.59
CA ASN A 332 13.35 -2.64 -6.65
C ASN A 332 12.28 -1.75 -6.03
N GLU A 333 12.53 -0.45 -5.96
CA GLU A 333 11.49 0.51 -5.55
C GLU A 333 10.38 0.58 -6.60
N MET A 334 9.13 0.71 -6.14
CA MET A 334 7.92 0.85 -6.95
C MET A 334 7.03 1.98 -6.40
N PHE A 335 6.34 2.65 -7.32
CA PHE A 335 5.35 3.67 -7.04
C PHE A 335 3.99 3.36 -7.70
N GLY A 336 2.93 3.63 -6.93
CA GLY A 336 1.54 3.54 -7.33
C GLY A 336 0.63 4.05 -6.21
N GLN A 337 -0.65 4.26 -6.53
CA GLN A 337 -1.70 4.54 -5.56
C GLN A 337 -2.87 3.57 -5.80
N THR A 338 -3.82 3.51 -4.87
CA THR A 338 -4.99 2.63 -4.99
C THR A 338 -5.75 2.84 -6.30
N GLU A 339 -5.80 4.06 -6.81
CA GLU A 339 -6.52 4.46 -8.02
C GLU A 339 -5.83 4.05 -9.33
N MET A 340 -4.50 3.84 -9.28
CA MET A 340 -3.63 3.51 -10.41
C MET A 340 -2.37 2.78 -9.92
N ASN A 341 -2.53 1.55 -9.48
CA ASN A 341 -1.46 0.90 -8.74
C ASN A 341 -0.29 0.43 -9.64
N TYR A 342 0.93 0.37 -9.10
CA TYR A 342 2.05 -0.34 -9.74
C TYR A 342 2.52 0.18 -11.12
N VAL A 343 2.60 1.51 -11.29
CA VAL A 343 2.81 2.13 -12.61
C VAL A 343 4.24 2.58 -12.90
N VAL A 344 5.05 2.81 -11.87
CA VAL A 344 6.45 3.27 -11.99
C VAL A 344 7.31 2.38 -11.09
N GLY A 345 8.48 1.99 -11.55
CA GLY A 345 9.35 1.18 -10.72
C GLY A 345 10.68 0.78 -11.33
N ASN A 346 11.50 0.15 -10.51
CA ASN A 346 12.77 -0.45 -10.90
C ASN A 346 12.60 -1.92 -11.31
N SER A 347 13.59 -2.46 -12.01
CA SER A 347 13.71 -3.89 -12.31
C SER A 347 15.17 -4.26 -12.47
N GLN A 348 15.87 -4.51 -11.36
CA GLN A 348 17.30 -4.80 -11.36
C GLN A 348 17.67 -5.89 -12.35
N LYS A 349 16.77 -6.83 -12.68
CA LYS A 349 17.02 -7.84 -13.72
C LYS A 349 17.10 -7.31 -15.16
N ARG A 350 16.38 -6.25 -15.51
CA ARG A 350 16.21 -5.75 -16.89
C ARG A 350 16.68 -4.33 -17.13
N TRP A 351 16.57 -3.45 -16.14
CA TRP A 351 17.11 -2.10 -16.17
C TRP A 351 17.63 -1.71 -14.78
N PRO A 352 18.72 -0.92 -14.68
CA PRO A 352 19.35 -0.67 -13.39
C PRO A 352 18.39 -0.09 -12.34
N ALA A 353 18.37 -0.64 -11.14
CA ALA A 353 17.75 0.05 -10.02
C ALA A 353 18.67 1.17 -9.54
N LYS A 354 18.12 2.37 -9.33
CA LYS A 354 18.87 3.55 -8.85
C LYS A 354 18.44 3.89 -7.41
N PRO A 355 19.35 3.98 -6.42
CA PRO A 355 19.02 4.40 -5.07
C PRO A 355 18.30 5.76 -5.06
N GLY A 356 17.23 5.90 -4.26
CA GLY A 356 16.44 7.13 -4.15
C GLY A 356 15.53 7.45 -5.35
N SER A 357 15.57 6.65 -6.41
CA SER A 357 14.69 6.79 -7.57
C SER A 357 13.56 5.76 -7.50
N MET A 358 12.33 6.23 -7.70
CA MET A 358 11.16 5.36 -7.84
C MET A 358 11.28 4.45 -9.06
N GLY A 359 12.06 4.82 -10.07
CA GLY A 359 12.28 4.01 -11.27
C GLY A 359 11.69 4.64 -12.52
N ARG A 360 11.34 3.82 -13.50
CA ARG A 360 10.75 4.26 -14.77
C ARG A 360 9.30 3.77 -14.90
N PRO A 361 8.46 4.38 -15.75
CA PRO A 361 7.13 3.85 -16.03
C PRO A 361 7.21 2.39 -16.48
N TYR A 362 6.45 1.49 -15.84
CA TYR A 362 6.43 0.09 -16.22
C TYR A 362 5.81 -0.09 -17.63
N PRO A 363 6.24 -1.12 -18.40
CA PRO A 363 5.75 -1.34 -19.75
C PRO A 363 4.22 -1.35 -19.87
N GLY A 364 3.71 -0.57 -20.82
CA GLY A 364 2.28 -0.38 -21.05
C GLY A 364 1.76 0.96 -20.51
N HIS A 365 2.12 1.34 -19.29
CA HIS A 365 1.59 2.56 -18.67
C HIS A 365 2.15 3.81 -19.32
N ASN A 366 1.27 4.77 -19.60
CA ASN A 366 1.65 6.10 -20.04
C ASN A 366 1.68 7.04 -18.84
N VAL A 367 2.89 7.35 -18.36
CA VAL A 367 3.11 8.18 -17.16
C VAL A 367 3.91 9.40 -17.56
N ALA A 368 3.51 10.56 -17.05
CA ALA A 368 4.20 11.82 -17.24
C ALA A 368 4.37 12.56 -15.92
N VAL A 369 5.34 13.47 -15.89
CA VAL A 369 5.47 14.51 -14.85
C VAL A 369 4.97 15.80 -15.46
N LEU A 370 3.85 16.33 -14.97
CA LEU A 370 3.12 17.45 -15.56
C LEU A 370 3.38 18.77 -14.82
N ASP A 371 3.41 19.87 -15.57
CA ASP A 371 3.37 21.22 -15.02
C ASP A 371 1.95 21.65 -14.61
N GLU A 372 1.82 22.89 -14.11
CA GLU A 372 0.55 23.49 -13.70
C GLU A 372 -0.45 23.64 -14.86
N ASP A 373 0.02 23.67 -16.11
CA ASP A 373 -0.80 23.72 -17.33
C ASP A 373 -1.19 22.32 -17.84
N GLY A 374 -0.64 21.26 -17.24
CA GLY A 374 -0.92 19.87 -17.59
C GLY A 374 -0.09 19.35 -18.76
N LYS A 375 1.06 19.98 -19.02
CA LYS A 375 2.02 19.57 -20.05
C LYS A 375 3.21 18.85 -19.40
N PRO A 376 3.79 17.84 -20.07
CA PRO A 376 5.01 17.19 -19.57
C PRO A 376 6.16 18.19 -19.37
N VAL A 377 6.83 18.12 -18.22
CA VAL A 377 7.99 18.95 -17.91
C VAL A 377 9.24 18.46 -18.64
N ALA A 378 10.22 19.36 -18.83
CA ALA A 378 11.55 18.99 -19.33
C ALA A 378 12.33 18.17 -18.27
N PRO A 379 13.29 17.31 -18.68
CA PRO A 379 14.15 16.60 -17.74
C PRO A 379 14.82 17.53 -16.72
N GLY A 380 14.81 17.13 -15.45
CA GLY A 380 15.35 17.87 -14.31
C GLY A 380 14.35 18.80 -13.61
N ALA A 381 13.24 19.16 -14.28
CA ALA A 381 12.20 19.98 -13.67
C ALA A 381 11.25 19.13 -12.81
N THR A 382 10.73 19.73 -11.74
CA THR A 382 9.72 19.12 -10.86
C THR A 382 8.32 19.41 -11.39
N GLY A 383 7.46 18.39 -11.41
CA GLY A 383 6.03 18.52 -11.67
C GLY A 383 5.25 17.41 -10.96
N GLU A 384 3.95 17.30 -11.25
CA GLU A 384 3.06 16.30 -10.67
C GLU A 384 3.06 15.01 -11.51
N ILE A 385 3.25 13.86 -10.87
CA ILE A 385 3.12 12.56 -11.53
C ILE A 385 1.67 12.36 -11.92
N ALA A 386 1.44 12.01 -13.18
CA ALA A 386 0.13 11.67 -13.69
C ALA A 386 0.19 10.43 -14.58
N VAL A 387 -0.88 9.64 -14.57
CA VAL A 387 -1.01 8.44 -15.37
C VAL A 387 -2.16 8.63 -16.34
N ASN A 388 -1.92 8.46 -17.63
CA ASN A 388 -2.95 8.58 -18.63
C ASN A 388 -3.89 7.37 -18.54
N ARG A 389 -5.20 7.60 -18.74
CA ARG A 389 -6.18 6.50 -18.85
C ARG A 389 -5.98 5.63 -20.09
N LEU A 390 -5.20 6.10 -21.06
CA LEU A 390 -4.77 5.36 -22.23
C LEU A 390 -3.31 4.93 -22.07
N ASP A 391 -3.00 3.71 -22.48
CA ASP A 391 -1.67 3.18 -22.61
C ASP A 391 -0.85 3.94 -23.65
N ILE A 392 0.45 3.63 -23.74
CA ILE A 392 1.36 4.29 -24.69
C ILE A 392 1.03 4.03 -26.17
N HIS A 393 0.05 3.17 -26.46
CA HIS A 393 -0.43 2.85 -27.81
C HIS A 393 -1.83 3.42 -28.08
N GLY A 394 -2.41 4.14 -27.12
CA GLY A 394 -3.72 4.78 -27.23
C GLY A 394 -4.91 3.90 -26.86
N TYR A 395 -4.71 2.73 -26.25
CA TYR A 395 -5.79 1.86 -25.77
C TYR A 395 -6.06 2.07 -24.28
N PRO A 396 -7.26 1.77 -23.75
CA PRO A 396 -7.51 1.91 -22.31
C PRO A 396 -6.51 1.14 -21.44
N ASP A 397 -5.90 1.83 -20.48
CA ASP A 397 -5.00 1.23 -19.49
C ASP A 397 -5.85 0.45 -18.46
N PRO A 398 -5.66 -0.88 -18.32
CA PRO A 398 -6.48 -1.69 -17.43
C PRO A 398 -6.26 -1.42 -15.93
N VAL A 399 -5.26 -0.62 -15.56
CA VAL A 399 -4.90 -0.32 -14.16
C VAL A 399 -5.79 0.75 -13.52
N MET A 400 -6.55 1.50 -14.33
CA MET A 400 -7.38 2.60 -13.83
C MET A 400 -8.56 2.11 -13.00
N PHE A 401 -8.75 2.75 -11.85
CA PHE A 401 -10.01 2.67 -11.12
C PHE A 401 -11.20 3.15 -11.96
N LEU A 402 -12.40 2.68 -11.60
CA LEU A 402 -13.67 3.13 -12.19
C LEU A 402 -14.14 4.49 -11.65
N GLY A 403 -13.58 4.90 -10.51
CA GLY A 403 -13.94 6.12 -9.81
C GLY A 403 -14.07 5.89 -8.30
N TYR A 404 -14.36 6.98 -7.58
CA TYR A 404 -14.73 6.89 -6.17
C TYR A 404 -16.23 6.60 -6.03
N TRP A 405 -16.53 5.59 -5.23
CA TRP A 405 -17.88 5.15 -4.90
C TRP A 405 -18.73 6.33 -4.42
N ARG A 406 -19.85 6.58 -5.11
CA ARG A 406 -20.83 7.63 -4.81
C ARG A 406 -20.22 9.04 -4.68
N ASN A 407 -19.05 9.28 -5.27
CA ASN A 407 -18.35 10.54 -5.18
C ASN A 407 -17.79 10.97 -6.55
N GLU A 408 -18.71 11.29 -7.45
CA GLU A 408 -18.39 11.72 -8.81
C GLU A 408 -17.52 12.98 -8.81
N ALA A 409 -17.79 13.93 -7.90
CA ALA A 409 -17.00 15.16 -7.79
C ALA A 409 -15.52 14.87 -7.46
N ALA A 410 -15.25 13.98 -6.50
CA ALA A 410 -13.87 13.58 -6.21
C ALA A 410 -13.25 12.78 -7.36
N THR A 411 -14.06 12.03 -8.11
CA THR A 411 -13.60 11.27 -9.29
C THR A 411 -13.16 12.23 -10.40
N GLN A 412 -13.99 13.20 -10.75
CA GLN A 412 -13.65 14.20 -11.76
C GLN A 412 -12.45 15.05 -11.32
N ALA A 413 -12.35 15.41 -10.04
CA ALA A 413 -11.21 16.14 -9.50
C ALA A 413 -9.87 15.37 -9.57
N LYS A 414 -9.91 14.04 -9.76
CA LYS A 414 -8.71 13.23 -9.99
C LYS A 414 -8.18 13.32 -11.41
N PHE A 415 -8.91 13.93 -12.34
CA PHE A 415 -8.49 13.98 -13.74
C PHE A 415 -8.28 15.41 -14.24
N LYS A 416 -7.22 15.57 -15.05
CA LYS A 416 -7.01 16.73 -15.93
C LYS A 416 -6.97 16.25 -17.37
N GLY A 417 -8.12 16.34 -18.05
CA GLY A 417 -8.31 15.64 -19.32
C GLY A 417 -8.21 14.12 -19.11
N ASP A 418 -7.32 13.46 -19.85
CA ASP A 418 -7.11 12.01 -19.76
C ASP A 418 -6.10 11.60 -18.68
N TRP A 419 -5.45 12.56 -18.03
CA TRP A 419 -4.44 12.33 -17.00
C TRP A 419 -5.06 12.19 -15.61
N CYS A 420 -4.91 11.01 -15.00
CA CYS A 420 -5.20 10.78 -13.58
C CYS A 420 -4.05 11.35 -12.73
N LEU A 421 -4.37 12.34 -11.92
CA LEU A 421 -3.44 13.07 -11.06
C LEU A 421 -3.19 12.33 -9.74
N THR A 422 -1.91 12.14 -9.41
CA THR A 422 -1.53 11.40 -8.19
C THR A 422 -1.52 12.30 -6.95
N GLY A 423 -1.29 13.61 -7.11
CA GLY A 423 -0.94 14.51 -6.01
C GLY A 423 0.50 14.33 -5.52
N ASP A 424 1.31 13.49 -6.16
CA ASP A 424 2.72 13.26 -5.84
C ASP A 424 3.60 14.00 -6.85
N LEU A 425 4.61 14.72 -6.38
CA LEU A 425 5.55 15.45 -7.21
C LEU A 425 6.79 14.61 -7.48
N ALA A 426 7.38 14.78 -8.66
CA ALA A 426 8.66 14.17 -8.99
C ALA A 426 9.47 15.01 -9.98
N LYS A 427 10.78 14.76 -10.03
CA LYS A 427 11.64 15.13 -11.15
C LYS A 427 11.81 13.92 -12.06
N ILE A 428 11.82 14.14 -13.37
CA ILE A 428 12.20 13.11 -14.35
C ILE A 428 13.62 13.40 -14.86
N ASP A 429 14.53 12.43 -14.82
CA ASP A 429 15.89 12.62 -15.35
C ASP A 429 15.98 12.35 -16.87
N ALA A 430 17.15 12.60 -17.46
CA ALA A 430 17.37 12.40 -18.89
C ALA A 430 17.27 10.92 -19.33
N ASP A 431 17.42 9.99 -18.38
CA ASP A 431 17.25 8.57 -18.60
C ASP A 431 15.78 8.13 -18.42
N GLY A 432 14.87 9.03 -18.04
CA GLY A 432 13.46 8.75 -17.80
C GLY A 432 13.14 8.16 -16.42
N TYR A 433 14.08 8.19 -15.47
CA TYR A 433 13.80 7.81 -14.07
C TYR A 433 13.11 8.94 -13.33
N LEU A 434 12.16 8.58 -12.46
CA LEU A 434 11.40 9.48 -11.63
C LEU A 434 11.95 9.50 -10.20
N TRP A 435 12.21 10.69 -9.70
CA TRP A 435 12.76 10.97 -8.39
C TRP A 435 11.70 11.68 -7.56
N TYR A 436 11.25 11.03 -6.47
CA TYR A 436 10.17 11.55 -5.64
C TYR A 436 10.54 12.91 -5.04
N ALA A 437 9.63 13.88 -5.13
CA ALA A 437 9.82 15.26 -4.66
C ALA A 437 8.79 15.68 -3.59
N GLY A 438 8.12 14.70 -2.97
CA GLY A 438 7.10 14.96 -1.94
C GLY A 438 5.68 15.02 -2.50
N ARG A 439 4.73 15.32 -1.62
CA ARG A 439 3.33 15.50 -2.00
C ARG A 439 3.07 16.94 -2.41
N ALA A 440 2.26 17.16 -3.44
CA ALA A 440 1.83 18.49 -3.84
C ALA A 440 1.10 19.23 -2.70
N ASP A 441 0.38 18.49 -1.84
CA ASP A 441 -0.31 19.04 -0.66
C ASP A 441 0.57 19.15 0.60
N ASP A 442 1.79 18.60 0.59
CA ASP A 442 2.79 18.77 1.66
C ASP A 442 3.91 19.73 1.30
N VAL A 443 4.14 20.03 0.01
CA VAL A 443 5.06 21.09 -0.40
C VAL A 443 4.51 22.42 0.04
N PHE A 444 5.32 23.16 0.79
CA PHE A 444 4.97 24.47 1.29
C PHE A 444 5.96 25.52 0.82
N LYS A 445 5.53 26.79 0.89
CA LYS A 445 6.39 27.93 0.62
C LYS A 445 6.95 28.47 1.93
N SER A 446 8.27 28.64 1.99
CA SER A 446 8.97 29.33 3.09
C SER A 446 9.85 30.40 2.47
N ALA A 447 9.58 31.67 2.76
CA ALA A 447 10.28 32.83 2.20
C ALA A 447 10.40 32.80 0.65
N GLY A 448 9.36 32.30 -0.03
CA GLY A 448 9.30 32.20 -1.49
C GLY A 448 9.85 30.90 -2.08
N TYR A 449 10.58 30.09 -1.32
CA TYR A 449 11.10 28.79 -1.77
C TYR A 449 10.05 27.69 -1.61
N ARG A 450 9.89 26.83 -2.63
CA ARG A 450 9.09 25.60 -2.54
C ARG A 450 9.95 24.53 -1.86
N ILE A 451 9.51 24.06 -0.70
CA ILE A 451 10.24 23.11 0.14
C ILE A 451 9.44 21.81 0.23
N GLY A 452 10.08 20.70 -0.10
CA GLY A 452 9.55 19.35 0.11
C GLY A 452 10.03 18.81 1.46
N PRO A 453 9.15 18.31 2.36
CA PRO A 453 9.57 17.84 3.68
C PRO A 453 10.43 16.58 3.62
N GLY A 454 10.25 15.71 2.61
CA GLY A 454 10.89 14.40 2.54
C GLY A 454 12.42 14.43 2.43
N GLU A 455 12.99 15.41 1.73
CA GLU A 455 14.45 15.56 1.58
C GLU A 455 15.11 15.91 2.92
N ILE A 456 14.49 16.83 3.68
CA ILE A 456 14.92 17.24 5.02
C ILE A 456 14.77 16.09 6.01
N GLU A 457 13.65 15.37 5.98
CA GLU A 457 13.43 14.18 6.82
C GLU A 457 14.48 13.11 6.54
N SER A 458 14.78 12.83 5.27
CA SER A 458 15.77 11.83 4.88
C SER A 458 17.18 12.21 5.34
N CYS A 459 17.53 13.49 5.21
CA CYS A 459 18.78 14.03 5.75
C CYS A 459 18.85 13.87 7.28
N LEU A 460 17.80 14.26 8.01
CA LEU A 460 17.76 14.13 9.47
C LEU A 460 17.89 12.67 9.93
N ILE A 461 17.19 11.74 9.28
CA ILE A 461 17.24 10.30 9.59
C ILE A 461 18.64 9.70 9.35
N GLY A 462 19.46 10.33 8.51
CA GLY A 462 20.87 9.96 8.32
C GLY A 462 21.75 10.25 9.53
N HIS A 463 21.32 11.09 10.48
CA HIS A 463 22.08 11.42 11.68
C HIS A 463 21.89 10.36 12.79
N PRO A 464 22.94 9.90 13.49
CA PRO A 464 22.86 8.84 14.50
C PRO A 464 21.86 9.10 15.65
N ALA A 465 21.58 10.37 15.94
CA ALA A 465 20.64 10.76 16.99
C ALA A 465 19.16 10.56 16.61
N VAL A 466 18.82 10.39 15.33
CA VAL A 466 17.44 10.42 14.84
C VAL A 466 16.92 9.01 14.58
N ALA A 467 15.91 8.60 15.35
CA ALA A 467 15.16 7.38 15.09
C ALA A 467 14.14 7.57 13.97
N ASN A 468 13.44 8.71 13.96
CA ASN A 468 12.47 9.09 12.95
C ASN A 468 12.27 10.61 12.93
N ALA A 469 11.82 11.18 11.81
CA ALA A 469 11.57 12.62 11.69
C ALA A 469 10.34 12.92 10.81
N ALA A 470 9.63 14.00 11.13
CA ALA A 470 8.57 14.56 10.30
C ALA A 470 8.74 16.07 10.16
N VAL A 471 8.72 16.58 8.94
CA VAL A 471 8.88 18.01 8.65
C VAL A 471 7.54 18.59 8.19
N VAL A 472 7.17 19.73 8.78
CA VAL A 472 5.93 20.45 8.45
C VAL A 472 6.15 21.96 8.37
N PRO A 473 5.31 22.68 7.62
CA PRO A 473 5.25 24.13 7.71
C PRO A 473 4.72 24.55 9.09
N LYS A 474 5.46 25.40 9.78
CA LYS A 474 4.96 26.17 10.92
C LYS A 474 4.57 27.57 10.41
N PRO A 475 3.33 28.06 10.60
CA PRO A 475 2.94 29.40 10.14
C PRO A 475 3.86 30.49 10.69
N ASP A 476 4.25 31.43 9.83
CA ASP A 476 5.17 32.54 10.14
C ASP A 476 4.72 33.81 9.42
N ALA A 477 4.63 34.92 10.15
CA ALA A 477 4.04 36.16 9.66
C ALA A 477 4.85 36.82 8.53
N GLU A 478 6.17 36.63 8.50
CA GLU A 478 7.05 37.26 7.51
C GLU A 478 7.37 36.35 6.33
N ARG A 479 7.48 35.04 6.59
CA ARG A 479 7.98 34.05 5.62
C ARG A 479 6.87 33.18 5.04
N GLY A 480 5.63 33.37 5.50
CA GLY A 480 4.49 32.50 5.25
C GLY A 480 4.56 31.25 6.13
N ALA A 481 5.66 30.50 6.03
CA ALA A 481 5.94 29.37 6.92
C ALA A 481 7.44 29.24 7.22
N LEU A 482 7.76 28.66 8.38
CA LEU A 482 9.07 28.13 8.75
C LEU A 482 9.12 26.62 8.54
N VAL A 483 10.30 26.11 8.24
CA VAL A 483 10.58 24.68 8.28
C VAL A 483 10.71 24.24 9.73
N LYS A 484 9.78 23.40 10.20
CA LYS A 484 9.82 22.77 11.53
C LYS A 484 9.96 21.27 11.41
N ALA A 485 10.85 20.67 12.20
CA ALA A 485 11.02 19.23 12.30
C ALA A 485 10.55 18.71 13.66
N TYR A 486 9.74 17.66 13.66
CA TYR A 486 9.51 16.81 14.82
C TYR A 486 10.46 15.63 14.75
N VAL A 487 11.23 15.39 15.82
CA VAL A 487 12.29 14.37 15.83
C VAL A 487 12.05 13.40 16.97
N VAL A 488 12.05 12.11 16.64
CA VAL A 488 12.15 11.02 17.64
C VAL A 488 13.62 10.67 17.77
N LEU A 489 14.16 10.78 18.99
CA LEU A 489 15.57 10.46 19.25
C LEU A 489 15.78 8.95 19.40
N THR A 490 17.00 8.49 19.11
CA THR A 490 17.39 7.14 19.51
C THR A 490 17.64 7.07 21.03
N PRO A 491 17.52 5.89 21.66
CA PRO A 491 17.70 5.74 23.12
C PRO A 491 19.04 6.27 23.63
N GLU A 492 20.11 6.15 22.84
CA GLU A 492 21.47 6.55 23.22
C GLU A 492 21.64 8.08 23.28
N PHE A 493 20.77 8.82 22.58
CA PHE A 493 20.78 10.28 22.51
C PHE A 493 19.67 10.91 23.36
N ALA A 494 18.72 10.12 23.87
CA ALA A 494 17.60 10.60 24.68
C ALA A 494 18.01 11.30 25.99
N GLN A 495 19.21 11.02 26.51
CA GLN A 495 19.74 11.60 27.76
C GLN A 495 20.77 12.72 27.54
N ARG A 496 21.11 13.06 26.30
CA ARG A 496 22.09 14.12 26.00
C ARG A 496 21.44 15.51 26.04
N ASP A 497 22.27 16.55 26.06
CA ASP A 497 21.78 17.94 26.02
C ASP A 497 21.01 18.18 24.71
N ARG A 498 19.75 18.58 24.85
CA ARG A 498 18.85 18.81 23.73
C ARG A 498 19.31 19.94 22.83
N ASN A 499 19.92 20.99 23.38
CA ASN A 499 20.36 22.14 22.59
C ASN A 499 21.53 21.77 21.69
N ASP A 500 22.51 21.03 22.22
CA ASP A 500 23.64 20.50 21.46
C ASP A 500 23.15 19.59 20.31
N ILE A 501 22.19 18.69 20.58
CA ILE A 501 21.60 17.86 19.52
C ILE A 501 20.90 18.71 18.46
N ILE A 502 20.13 19.74 18.85
CA ILE A 502 19.45 20.62 17.89
C ILE A 502 20.47 21.31 16.98
N GLU A 503 21.52 21.89 17.54
CA GLU A 503 22.57 22.57 16.78
C GLU A 503 23.25 21.62 15.80
N ASN A 504 23.64 20.43 16.27
CA ASN A 504 24.23 19.38 15.44
C ASN A 504 23.29 18.93 14.31
N LEU A 505 21.99 18.74 14.59
CA LEU A 505 21.02 18.34 13.57
C LEU A 505 20.80 19.44 12.53
N GLN A 506 20.74 20.71 12.96
CA GLN A 506 20.62 21.82 12.03
C GLN A 506 21.86 21.97 11.15
N GLU A 507 23.05 21.84 11.74
CA GLU A 507 24.32 21.84 10.99
C GLU A 507 24.39 20.68 10.00
N HIS A 508 24.03 19.47 10.44
CA HIS A 508 23.96 18.28 9.60
C HIS A 508 23.13 18.51 8.33
N VAL A 509 21.99 19.20 8.45
CA VAL A 509 21.14 19.55 7.30
C VAL A 509 21.74 20.68 6.47
N ARG A 510 22.27 21.74 7.09
CA ARG A 510 22.89 22.88 6.38
C ARG A 510 24.07 22.46 5.50
N GLU A 511 24.84 21.46 5.93
CA GLU A 511 25.98 20.94 5.18
C GLU A 511 25.57 20.13 3.93
N ARG A 512 24.36 19.59 3.92
CA ARG A 512 23.93 18.59 2.92
C ARG A 512 22.84 19.11 1.98
N LEU A 513 22.00 20.02 2.45
CA LEU A 513 20.87 20.58 1.71
C LEU A 513 21.02 22.08 1.47
N ALA A 514 20.11 22.67 0.69
CA ALA A 514 20.19 24.10 0.41
C ALA A 514 19.98 24.94 1.69
N PRO A 515 20.61 26.13 1.81
CA PRO A 515 20.55 26.93 3.04
C PRO A 515 19.15 27.36 3.51
N TYR A 516 18.13 27.26 2.66
CA TYR A 516 16.75 27.57 3.01
C TYR A 516 15.95 26.36 3.53
N GLU A 517 16.50 25.14 3.47
CA GLU A 517 15.80 23.89 3.79
C GLU A 517 16.03 23.41 5.22
N TYR A 518 17.05 23.92 5.92
CA TYR A 518 17.31 23.46 7.29
C TYR A 518 16.15 23.81 8.24
N PRO A 519 15.80 22.91 9.17
CA PRO A 519 14.73 23.16 10.12
C PRO A 519 15.13 24.29 11.08
N LYS A 520 14.38 25.39 11.06
CA LYS A 520 14.59 26.50 11.99
C LYS A 520 14.16 26.17 13.41
N GLU A 521 13.26 25.20 13.54
CA GLU A 521 12.77 24.69 14.80
C GLU A 521 12.77 23.16 14.79
N ILE A 522 13.28 22.58 15.86
CA ILE A 522 13.27 21.13 16.09
C ILE A 522 12.55 20.88 17.41
N GLU A 523 11.48 20.07 17.37
CA GLU A 523 10.73 19.64 18.56
C GLU A 523 10.95 18.13 18.75
N PHE A 524 11.48 17.74 19.91
CA PHE A 524 11.63 16.33 20.23
C PHE A 524 10.31 15.74 20.74
N VAL A 525 9.91 14.61 20.16
CA VAL A 525 8.69 13.88 20.52
C VAL A 525 9.00 12.42 20.78
N ASP A 526 8.22 11.79 21.64
CA ASP A 526 8.39 10.36 21.95
C ASP A 526 7.97 9.48 20.75
N GLU A 527 6.92 9.90 20.03
CA GLU A 527 6.44 9.23 18.82
C GLU A 527 5.81 10.22 17.83
N LEU A 528 5.81 9.82 16.55
CA LEU A 528 5.11 10.54 15.48
C LEU A 528 3.71 9.94 15.27
N PRO A 529 2.71 10.75 14.91
CA PRO A 529 1.40 10.22 14.55
C PRO A 529 1.51 9.41 13.26
N MET A 530 1.14 8.13 13.31
CA MET A 530 1.24 7.19 12.20
C MET A 530 -0.13 6.62 11.82
N THR A 531 -0.32 6.27 10.54
CA THR A 531 -1.43 5.42 10.10
C THR A 531 -1.24 4.00 10.66
N THR A 532 -2.29 3.19 10.58
CA THR A 532 -2.23 1.75 10.88
C THR A 532 -1.22 0.99 10.01
N THR A 533 -0.79 1.56 8.88
CA THR A 533 0.22 1.02 7.97
C THR A 533 1.63 1.57 8.22
N GLY A 534 1.82 2.38 9.26
CA GLY A 534 3.13 2.95 9.63
C GLY A 534 3.52 4.23 8.87
N LYS A 535 2.61 4.85 8.11
CA LYS A 535 2.91 6.12 7.40
C LYS A 535 2.68 7.33 8.31
N ILE A 536 3.58 8.31 8.30
CA ILE A 536 3.47 9.55 9.07
C ILE A 536 2.22 10.34 8.64
N GLN A 537 1.39 10.74 9.60
CA GLN A 537 0.22 11.61 9.41
C GLN A 537 0.60 13.09 9.57
N ARG A 538 1.38 13.65 8.62
CA ARG A 538 1.86 15.05 8.67
C ARG A 538 0.75 16.08 8.86
N ARG A 539 -0.45 15.83 8.33
CA ARG A 539 -1.61 16.69 8.53
C ARG A 539 -1.91 16.95 10.01
N ILE A 540 -1.80 15.95 10.87
CA ILE A 540 -2.05 16.12 12.32
C ILE A 540 -1.03 17.10 12.91
N LEU A 541 0.24 16.98 12.51
CA LEU A 541 1.31 17.87 12.94
C LEU A 541 1.12 19.29 12.40
N ARG A 542 0.72 19.45 11.14
CA ARG A 542 0.38 20.78 10.57
C ARG A 542 -0.77 21.45 11.31
N LEU A 543 -1.87 20.72 11.52
CA LEU A 543 -3.04 21.26 12.23
C LEU A 543 -2.69 21.71 13.66
N ARG A 544 -1.83 20.94 14.36
CA ARG A 544 -1.30 21.34 15.67
C ARG A 544 -0.56 22.67 15.61
N GLU A 545 0.29 22.89 14.60
CA GLU A 545 1.02 24.16 14.45
C GLU A 545 0.11 25.32 14.01
N GLU A 546 -0.91 25.07 13.19
CA GLU A 546 -1.95 26.05 12.86
C GLU A 546 -2.78 26.45 14.08
N GLU A 547 -3.15 25.50 14.94
CA GLU A 547 -3.84 25.77 16.21
C GLU A 547 -2.95 26.56 17.17
N ARG A 548 -1.70 26.14 17.36
CA ARG A 548 -0.72 26.86 18.20
C ARG A 548 -0.49 28.30 17.71
N SER A 549 -0.40 28.49 16.41
CA SER A 549 -0.26 29.83 15.81
C SER A 549 -1.49 30.69 16.09
N ARG A 550 -2.71 30.15 15.91
CA ARG A 550 -3.96 30.86 16.23
C ARG A 550 -4.08 31.22 17.71
N MET A 551 -3.67 30.32 18.61
CA MET A 551 -3.65 30.61 20.04
C MET A 551 -2.65 31.71 20.40
N THR A 552 -1.47 31.71 19.77
CA THR A 552 -0.45 32.75 19.98
C THR A 552 -0.91 34.12 19.46
N ALA A 553 -1.61 34.15 18.32
CA ALA A 553 -2.24 35.36 17.79
C ALA A 553 -3.37 35.88 18.71
N ALA A 554 -4.23 34.99 19.24
CA ALA A 554 -5.30 35.37 20.15
C ALA A 554 -4.80 35.92 21.50
N ILE A 555 -3.62 35.49 21.95
CA ILE A 555 -2.98 36.02 23.17
C ILE A 555 -2.34 37.39 22.93
N THR A 556 -1.84 37.66 21.72
CA THR A 556 -1.21 38.94 21.35
C THR A 556 -2.21 40.04 21.02
N ASP A 557 -3.42 39.67 20.57
CA ASP A 557 -4.53 40.61 20.29
C ASP A 557 -5.46 40.88 21.49
N ALA A 558 -5.17 40.34 22.68
CA ALA A 558 -5.94 40.64 23.88
C ALA A 558 -5.72 42.12 24.30
N PRO A 559 -6.77 42.98 24.33
CA PRO A 559 -6.61 44.38 24.67
C PRO A 559 -6.06 44.52 26.09
N HIS A 560 -4.96 45.25 26.24
CA HIS A 560 -4.46 45.66 27.55
C HIS A 560 -5.57 46.39 28.31
N ALA A 561 -6.07 45.77 29.38
CA ALA A 561 -6.95 46.44 30.32
C ALA A 561 -6.24 47.69 30.84
N PRO A 562 -6.87 48.88 30.81
CA PRO A 562 -6.24 50.09 31.28
C PRO A 562 -5.95 49.94 32.79
N LYS A 563 -4.68 50.15 33.16
CA LYS A 563 -4.26 50.23 34.56
C LYS A 563 -5.02 51.38 35.24
N ALA A 564 -5.67 51.07 36.35
CA ALA A 564 -6.33 52.03 37.24
C ALA A 564 -5.32 52.97 37.91
#